data_AF-A0A6I4RHV0-F1
#
_entry.id   AF-A0A6I4RHV0-F1
#
_cell.length_a   1.000
_cell.length_b   1.000
_cell.length_c   1.000
_cell.angle_alpha   90.00
_cell.angle_beta   90.00
_cell.angle_gamma   90.00
#
_symmetry.space_group_name_H-M   'P 1'
#
loop_
_entity.id
_entity.type
_entity.pdbx_description
1 polymer ?
#
loop_
_entity_poly.entity_id
_entity_poly.type
_entity_poly.pdbx_seq_one_letter_code
_entity_poly.pdbx_strand_id
1 'polypeptide(L)'
;MAYELFDYQLDLIAQARNHIADKNVMIVSPPGSGKSVVISEIIKRATDKGGTVLFLVHRKELIEQITHSLTVHGVNLSQVVLLTVGKAKNRLAVLKKPTLIITDEGHHGKASTYQTIYDYFSDVPRLGFTATPWRMSGAGFTDTYDVMVEGKSVQWLIDHQRLADCRYYSLLAIDTSKLKTRNGEYTNSSIDEAFGKAIYGDVVREYRKRADGQQAILYAHSIEASKSFSKEFNEAGIESVHVDSKTPKIEREKLMQGFRDGEIKVLCNVDLISEGFDVPDCSVTILCRPTKSLVLYLQQSMRSMRYKPGKVATIIDCVVNWKIHSLPYTPHNWKAYFKGGWKKARKSDNIIQAKQCPECSAMWPLIQSVCDLCGYDFGEREQAEKERIEAELVEIKRQEFQLMRTAGCKYGSDLSQNWQIAKARAKVNGGKPLYTLLFYYVGNAKMRVSDDDIIRMTGVSSREYQNARKWVEKQKNKIITRY
;
A
#
# COMPACT_ATOMS: atom_id res chain seq x y z
N MET A 1 -10.97 25.45 21.41
CA MET A 1 -9.75 24.82 21.96
C MET A 1 -8.64 25.03 20.96
N ALA A 2 -7.48 25.54 21.37
CA ALA A 2 -6.29 25.55 20.52
C ALA A 2 -5.89 24.09 20.25
N TYR A 3 -5.70 23.71 19.00
CA TYR A 3 -5.21 22.37 18.67
C TYR A 3 -3.70 22.33 18.94
N GLU A 4 -3.23 21.24 19.54
CA GLU A 4 -1.82 21.02 19.82
C GLU A 4 -1.24 20.06 18.79
N LEU A 5 -0.09 20.42 18.22
CA LEU A 5 0.63 19.57 17.28
C LEU A 5 1.48 18.57 18.04
N PHE A 6 1.53 17.34 17.54
CA PHE A 6 2.48 16.36 18.07
C PHE A 6 3.91 16.70 17.63
N ASP A 7 4.91 16.30 18.43
CA ASP A 7 6.33 16.54 18.13
C ASP A 7 6.75 16.08 16.73
N TYR A 8 6.25 14.91 16.29
CA TYR A 8 6.57 14.40 14.95
C TYR A 8 5.96 15.25 13.82
N GLN A 9 4.86 15.96 14.08
CA GLN A 9 4.25 16.88 13.14
C GLN A 9 5.06 18.19 13.08
N LEU A 10 5.52 18.68 14.24
CA LEU A 10 6.42 19.83 14.32
C LEU A 10 7.76 19.56 13.60
N ASP A 11 8.35 18.39 13.82
CA ASP A 11 9.55 17.92 13.14
C ASP A 11 9.35 17.88 11.61
N LEU A 12 8.23 17.31 11.16
CA LEU A 12 7.89 17.27 9.73
C LEU A 12 7.74 18.67 9.11
N ILE A 13 7.09 19.59 9.83
CA ILE A 13 6.94 20.99 9.40
C ILE A 13 8.31 21.69 9.35
N ALA A 14 9.16 21.48 10.34
CA ALA A 14 10.49 22.07 10.40
C ALA A 14 11.36 21.58 9.23
N GLN A 15 11.39 20.28 8.96
CA GLN A 15 12.12 19.69 7.84
C GLN A 15 11.64 20.24 6.49
N ALA A 16 10.33 20.33 6.28
CA ALA A 16 9.79 20.91 5.05
C ALA A 16 10.18 22.39 4.88
N ARG A 17 10.16 23.18 5.96
CA ARG A 17 10.52 24.59 5.94
C ARG A 17 11.99 24.83 5.64
N ASN A 18 12.89 23.94 6.05
CA ASN A 18 14.31 24.03 5.74
C ASN A 18 14.62 23.94 4.23
N HIS A 19 13.66 23.47 3.43
CA HIS A 19 13.79 23.35 1.98
C HIS A 19 12.91 24.31 1.19
N ILE A 20 11.78 24.77 1.74
CA ILE A 20 10.79 25.53 0.96
C ILE A 20 11.26 26.92 0.50
N ALA A 21 12.39 27.40 1.03
CA ALA A 21 12.96 28.69 0.66
C ALA A 21 13.52 28.69 -0.77
N ASP A 22 14.10 27.57 -1.21
CA ASP A 22 14.79 27.43 -2.50
C ASP A 22 14.32 26.20 -3.33
N LYS A 23 13.50 25.32 -2.75
CA LYS A 23 13.09 24.05 -3.36
C LYS A 23 11.60 23.81 -3.29
N ASN A 24 11.12 23.07 -4.28
CA ASN A 24 9.80 22.48 -4.33
C ASN A 24 9.80 21.17 -3.53
N VAL A 25 8.91 21.05 -2.55
CA VAL A 25 8.97 19.97 -1.56
C VAL A 25 7.77 19.03 -1.69
N MET A 26 8.03 17.72 -1.72
CA MET A 26 7.00 16.69 -1.57
C MET A 26 7.04 16.11 -0.15
N ILE A 27 6.00 16.32 0.63
CA ILE A 27 5.82 15.68 1.94
C ILE A 27 5.07 14.37 1.75
N VAL A 28 5.69 13.29 2.22
CA VAL A 28 5.10 11.95 2.26
C VAL A 28 4.74 11.62 3.70
N SER A 29 3.45 11.45 3.98
CA SER A 29 2.98 11.13 5.32
C SER A 29 1.80 10.16 5.26
N PRO A 30 1.82 9.01 5.97
CA PRO A 30 0.80 7.99 5.83
C PRO A 30 -0.64 8.48 6.11
N PRO A 31 -1.68 7.82 5.56
CA PRO A 31 -3.06 8.03 6.01
C PRO A 31 -3.12 7.85 7.53
N GLY A 32 -3.92 8.67 8.23
CA GLY A 32 -3.96 8.59 9.70
C GLY A 32 -3.00 9.54 10.43
N SER A 33 -1.89 9.94 9.81
CA SER A 33 -0.82 10.73 10.45
C SER A 33 -1.16 12.17 10.87
N GLY A 34 -2.38 12.66 10.57
CA GLY A 34 -2.76 14.05 10.81
C GLY A 34 -2.29 15.03 9.73
N LYS A 35 -2.14 14.57 8.49
CA LYS A 35 -1.75 15.38 7.32
C LYS A 35 -2.54 16.71 7.20
N SER A 36 -3.86 16.67 7.44
CA SER A 36 -4.70 17.88 7.40
C SER A 36 -4.31 18.91 8.45
N VAL A 37 -3.92 18.48 9.66
CA VAL A 37 -3.45 19.36 10.74
C VAL A 37 -2.13 20.01 10.34
N VAL A 38 -1.20 19.22 9.78
CA VAL A 38 0.10 19.71 9.28
C VAL A 38 -0.09 20.73 8.15
N ILE A 39 -0.97 20.43 7.18
CA ILE A 39 -1.32 21.35 6.09
C ILE A 39 -1.86 22.66 6.67
N SER A 40 -2.86 22.58 7.56
CA SER A 40 -3.48 23.75 8.18
C SER A 40 -2.47 24.62 8.92
N GLU A 41 -1.55 24.02 9.67
CA GLU A 41 -0.51 24.77 10.39
C GLU A 41 0.47 25.46 9.44
N ILE A 42 0.87 24.80 8.33
CA ILE A 42 1.75 25.44 7.35
C ILE A 42 1.05 26.62 6.68
N ILE A 43 -0.22 26.47 6.31
CA ILE A 43 -1.02 27.56 5.73
C ILE A 43 -1.14 28.70 6.74
N LYS A 44 -1.50 28.39 7.99
CA LYS A 44 -1.60 29.38 9.07
C LYS A 44 -0.30 30.19 9.20
N ARG A 45 0.86 29.52 9.30
CA ARG A 45 2.17 30.19 9.40
C ARG A 45 2.51 31.04 8.17
N ALA A 46 2.04 30.67 6.99
CA ALA A 46 2.23 31.47 5.77
C ALA A 46 1.34 32.71 5.79
N THR A 47 0.06 32.56 6.14
CA THR A 47 -0.90 33.66 6.19
C THR A 47 -0.66 34.62 7.36
N ASP A 48 -0.16 34.13 8.50
CA ASP A 48 0.21 34.97 9.66
C ASP A 48 1.38 35.93 9.30
N LYS A 49 2.18 35.58 8.29
CA LYS A 49 3.24 36.43 7.73
C LYS A 49 2.76 37.33 6.59
N GLY A 50 1.46 37.35 6.31
CA GLY A 50 0.85 38.11 5.22
C GLY A 50 0.95 37.44 3.84
N GLY A 51 1.41 36.18 3.76
CA GLY A 51 1.53 35.43 2.51
C GLY A 51 0.20 34.90 2.00
N THR A 52 0.00 34.94 0.68
CA THR A 52 -1.16 34.35 0.01
C THR A 52 -0.88 32.90 -0.39
N VAL A 53 -1.84 31.99 -0.14
CA VAL A 53 -1.70 30.56 -0.43
C VAL A 53 -2.72 30.12 -1.48
N LEU A 54 -2.25 29.49 -2.56
CA LEU A 54 -3.12 28.75 -3.48
C LEU A 54 -3.16 27.28 -3.03
N PHE A 55 -4.30 26.83 -2.52
CA PHE A 55 -4.50 25.46 -2.10
C PHE A 55 -5.28 24.68 -3.18
N LEU A 56 -4.59 23.77 -3.86
CA LEU A 56 -5.12 22.90 -4.89
C LEU A 56 -5.65 21.60 -4.31
N VAL A 57 -6.88 21.26 -4.69
CA VAL A 57 -7.52 19.98 -4.36
C VAL A 57 -8.00 19.26 -5.62
N HIS A 58 -8.06 17.94 -5.58
CA HIS A 58 -8.40 17.13 -6.76
C HIS A 58 -9.92 16.86 -6.90
N ARG A 59 -10.71 17.04 -5.82
CA ARG A 59 -12.17 16.82 -5.77
C ARG A 59 -12.90 18.00 -5.17
N LYS A 60 -14.11 18.29 -5.65
CA LYS A 60 -14.94 19.42 -5.18
C LYS A 60 -15.49 19.16 -3.78
N GLU A 61 -15.80 17.90 -3.49
CA GLU A 61 -16.39 17.42 -2.23
C GLU A 61 -15.46 17.65 -1.03
N LEU A 62 -14.14 17.73 -1.27
CA LEU A 62 -13.15 18.00 -0.22
C LEU A 62 -13.08 19.47 0.18
N ILE A 63 -13.60 20.39 -0.63
CA ILE A 63 -13.48 21.84 -0.38
C ILE A 63 -14.12 22.22 0.96
N GLU A 64 -15.33 21.76 1.22
CA GLU A 64 -16.08 22.13 2.43
C GLU A 64 -15.39 21.60 3.68
N GLN A 65 -14.93 20.35 3.64
CA GLN A 65 -14.20 19.74 4.74
C GLN A 65 -12.85 20.42 5.00
N ILE A 66 -12.09 20.72 3.94
CA ILE A 66 -10.81 21.41 4.07
C ILE A 66 -11.04 22.82 4.61
N THR A 67 -12.06 23.54 4.11
CA THR A 67 -12.43 24.87 4.63
C THR A 67 -12.75 24.80 6.12
N HIS A 68 -13.58 23.85 6.54
CA HIS A 68 -13.89 23.64 7.96
C HIS A 68 -12.64 23.36 8.78
N SER A 69 -11.75 22.49 8.29
CA SER A 69 -10.46 22.21 8.93
C SER A 69 -9.64 23.48 9.09
N LEU A 70 -9.43 24.26 8.02
CA LEU A 70 -8.67 25.51 8.07
C LEU A 70 -9.28 26.52 9.07
N THR A 71 -10.61 26.66 9.09
CA THR A 71 -11.32 27.53 10.04
C THR A 71 -11.07 27.11 11.50
N VAL A 72 -11.25 25.82 11.80
CA VAL A 72 -11.01 25.26 13.14
C VAL A 72 -9.57 25.49 13.59
N HIS A 73 -8.63 25.49 12.64
CA HIS A 73 -7.21 25.69 12.90
C HIS A 73 -6.80 27.18 12.88
N GLY A 74 -7.73 28.13 12.82
CA GLY A 74 -7.46 29.56 12.91
C GLY A 74 -6.67 30.12 11.73
N VAL A 75 -6.79 29.51 10.55
CA VAL A 75 -6.16 30.01 9.32
C VAL A 75 -6.88 31.27 8.84
N ASN A 76 -6.11 32.29 8.43
CA ASN A 76 -6.69 33.47 7.80
C ASN A 76 -7.15 33.15 6.37
N LEU A 77 -8.42 32.74 6.23
CA LEU A 77 -9.00 32.33 4.95
C LEU A 77 -9.03 33.44 3.89
N SER A 78 -8.98 34.73 4.28
CA SER A 78 -8.91 35.83 3.30
C SER A 78 -7.63 35.81 2.44
N GLN A 79 -6.60 35.11 2.92
CA GLN A 79 -5.34 34.92 2.20
C GLN A 79 -5.22 33.54 1.54
N VAL A 80 -6.27 32.72 1.58
CA VAL A 80 -6.27 31.37 1.02
C VAL A 80 -7.22 31.29 -0.17
N VAL A 81 -6.67 30.94 -1.34
CA VAL A 81 -7.45 30.60 -2.52
C VAL A 81 -7.54 29.08 -2.61
N LEU A 82 -8.67 28.51 -2.18
CA LEU A 82 -8.95 27.07 -2.24
C LEU A 82 -9.72 26.73 -3.51
N LEU A 83 -9.12 25.95 -4.42
CA LEU A 83 -9.72 25.61 -5.71
C LEU A 83 -9.46 24.16 -6.12
N THR A 84 -10.40 23.58 -6.87
CA THR A 84 -10.08 22.39 -7.65
C THR A 84 -9.05 22.73 -8.72
N VAL A 85 -8.19 21.77 -9.05
CA VAL A 85 -7.11 21.94 -10.03
C VAL A 85 -7.64 22.43 -11.38
N GLY A 86 -8.74 21.85 -11.88
CA GLY A 86 -9.36 22.28 -13.14
C GLY A 86 -9.85 23.74 -13.09
N LYS A 87 -10.42 24.17 -11.96
CA LYS A 87 -10.90 25.55 -11.79
C LYS A 87 -9.75 26.54 -11.68
N ALA A 88 -8.65 26.16 -11.01
CA ALA A 88 -7.44 26.97 -10.93
C ALA A 88 -6.80 27.15 -12.31
N LYS A 89 -6.63 26.06 -13.08
CA LYS A 89 -6.11 26.10 -14.46
C LYS A 89 -6.90 27.08 -15.34
N ASN A 90 -8.23 27.04 -15.26
CA ASN A 90 -9.09 27.89 -16.09
C ASN A 90 -9.16 29.35 -15.62
N ARG A 91 -8.51 29.71 -14.50
CA ARG A 91 -8.54 31.05 -13.90
C ARG A 91 -7.15 31.68 -13.73
N LEU A 92 -6.10 31.07 -14.28
CA LEU A 92 -4.71 31.52 -14.08
C LEU A 92 -4.52 33.02 -14.31
N ALA A 93 -5.06 33.57 -15.41
CA ALA A 93 -4.92 34.98 -15.77
C ALA A 93 -5.56 35.97 -14.78
N VAL A 94 -6.53 35.54 -13.97
CA VAL A 94 -7.23 36.39 -12.98
C VAL A 94 -6.82 36.09 -11.54
N LEU A 95 -6.07 35.01 -11.31
CA LEU A 95 -5.60 34.66 -9.98
C LEU A 95 -4.46 35.61 -9.58
N LYS A 96 -4.62 36.27 -8.42
CA LYS A 96 -3.50 36.97 -7.80
C LYS A 96 -2.37 35.96 -7.56
N LYS A 97 -1.15 36.34 -7.94
CA LYS A 97 0.04 35.51 -7.73
C LYS A 97 0.17 35.12 -6.25
N PRO A 98 0.17 33.81 -5.92
CA PRO A 98 0.35 33.35 -4.56
C PRO A 98 1.82 33.45 -4.14
N THR A 99 2.05 33.42 -2.82
CA THR A 99 3.40 33.26 -2.23
C THR A 99 3.76 31.79 -1.98
N LEU A 100 2.76 30.91 -1.95
CA LEU A 100 2.93 29.48 -1.73
C LEU A 100 1.82 28.70 -2.45
N ILE A 101 2.17 27.60 -3.11
CA ILE A 101 1.20 26.64 -3.65
C ILE A 101 1.22 25.39 -2.79
N ILE A 102 0.06 24.98 -2.28
CA ILE A 102 -0.10 23.71 -1.57
C ILE A 102 -0.99 22.79 -2.40
N THR A 103 -0.59 21.53 -2.51
CA THR A 103 -1.37 20.50 -3.20
C THR A 103 -1.61 19.33 -2.28
N ASP A 104 -2.87 19.01 -1.97
CA ASP A 104 -3.21 17.71 -1.37
C ASP A 104 -3.30 16.65 -2.47
N GLU A 105 -2.95 15.42 -2.13
CA GLU A 105 -2.71 14.35 -3.08
C GLU A 105 -1.73 14.72 -4.20
N GLY A 106 -0.59 15.30 -3.80
CA GLY A 106 0.51 15.74 -4.67
C GLY A 106 1.09 14.64 -5.57
N HIS A 107 0.73 13.36 -5.36
CA HIS A 107 1.02 12.27 -6.28
C HIS A 107 0.31 12.42 -7.65
N HIS A 108 -0.69 13.30 -7.75
CA HIS A 108 -1.29 13.74 -9.01
C HIS A 108 -0.51 14.83 -9.75
N GLY A 109 0.51 15.42 -9.11
CA GLY A 109 1.22 16.61 -9.59
C GLY A 109 1.80 16.50 -11.01
N LYS A 110 2.05 15.29 -11.53
CA LYS A 110 2.51 15.07 -12.91
C LYS A 110 1.44 15.18 -13.99
N ALA A 111 0.17 15.23 -13.62
CA ALA A 111 -0.89 15.40 -14.61
C ALA A 111 -0.77 16.76 -15.28
N SER A 112 -1.04 16.84 -16.59
CA SER A 112 -0.84 18.07 -17.38
C SER A 112 -1.56 19.27 -16.81
N THR A 113 -2.73 19.07 -16.19
CA THR A 113 -3.50 20.13 -15.52
C THR A 113 -2.76 20.76 -14.33
N TYR A 114 -2.01 19.96 -13.56
CA TYR A 114 -1.18 20.46 -12.47
C TYR A 114 0.05 21.17 -13.01
N GLN A 115 0.74 20.56 -13.98
CA GLN A 115 1.93 21.14 -14.61
C GLN A 115 1.62 22.52 -15.21
N THR A 116 0.50 22.70 -15.91
CA THR A 116 0.09 24.02 -16.42
C THR A 116 0.03 25.10 -15.33
N ILE A 117 -0.46 24.76 -14.13
CA ILE A 117 -0.53 25.71 -13.01
C ILE A 117 0.85 25.97 -12.44
N TYR A 118 1.65 24.91 -12.27
CA TYR A 118 3.00 25.00 -11.73
C TYR A 118 3.96 25.76 -12.65
N ASP A 119 3.81 25.62 -13.97
CA ASP A 119 4.61 26.33 -14.97
C ASP A 119 4.24 27.82 -14.99
N TYR A 120 2.94 28.12 -14.87
CA TYR A 120 2.45 29.51 -14.82
C TYR A 120 2.96 30.27 -13.58
N PHE A 121 3.04 29.59 -12.43
CA PHE A 121 3.61 30.11 -11.18
C PHE A 121 4.97 29.47 -10.88
N SER A 122 5.84 29.37 -11.88
CA SER A 122 7.10 28.62 -11.79
C SER A 122 8.06 29.12 -10.71
N ASP A 123 8.01 30.41 -10.38
CA ASP A 123 8.83 31.05 -9.36
C ASP A 123 8.19 31.06 -7.96
N VAL A 124 7.01 30.45 -7.79
CA VAL A 124 6.34 30.31 -6.49
C VAL A 124 6.72 28.95 -5.89
N PRO A 125 7.19 28.91 -4.61
CA PRO A 125 7.49 27.65 -3.96
C PRO A 125 6.23 26.80 -3.83
N ARG A 126 6.39 25.48 -4.02
CA ARG A 126 5.28 24.52 -3.97
C ARG A 126 5.51 23.42 -2.95
N LEU A 127 4.43 23.01 -2.29
CA LEU A 127 4.40 21.95 -1.29
C LEU A 127 3.33 20.92 -1.66
N GLY A 128 3.76 19.71 -1.99
CA GLY A 128 2.88 18.60 -2.32
C GLY A 128 2.75 17.62 -1.17
N PHE A 129 1.55 17.35 -0.70
CA PHE A 129 1.28 16.36 0.34
C PHE A 129 0.74 15.06 -0.25
N THR A 130 1.26 13.92 0.16
CA THR A 130 0.67 12.63 -0.22
C THR A 130 0.92 11.54 0.80
N ALA A 131 0.03 10.54 0.81
CA ALA A 131 0.29 9.26 1.48
C ALA A 131 1.42 8.48 0.80
N THR A 132 1.56 8.59 -0.52
CA THR A 132 2.42 7.73 -1.31
C THR A 132 3.00 8.47 -2.53
N PRO A 133 4.32 8.60 -2.67
CA PRO A 133 4.95 9.12 -3.89
C PRO A 133 5.01 8.02 -4.95
N TRP A 134 3.88 7.38 -5.24
CA TRP A 134 3.78 6.21 -6.12
C TRP A 134 2.91 6.53 -7.33
N ARG A 135 3.34 6.10 -8.52
CA ARG A 135 2.51 6.14 -9.73
C ARG A 135 2.53 4.79 -10.42
N MET A 136 1.38 4.36 -10.88
CA MET A 136 1.26 3.11 -11.61
C MET A 136 2.13 3.06 -12.87
N SER A 137 2.42 4.19 -13.52
CA SER A 137 3.34 4.23 -14.66
C SER A 137 4.81 3.93 -14.31
N GLY A 138 5.19 4.01 -13.04
CA GLY A 138 6.58 3.95 -12.60
C GLY A 138 7.33 5.29 -12.73
N ALA A 139 6.68 6.34 -13.24
CA ALA A 139 7.26 7.68 -13.31
C ALA A 139 7.44 8.26 -11.89
N GLY A 140 8.62 8.85 -11.63
CA GLY A 140 8.94 9.56 -10.40
C GLY A 140 8.53 11.02 -10.45
N PHE A 141 8.80 11.77 -9.37
CA PHE A 141 8.30 13.12 -9.13
C PHE A 141 9.41 14.19 -9.12
N THR A 142 10.65 13.82 -9.46
CA THR A 142 11.83 14.69 -9.41
C THR A 142 11.80 15.84 -10.43
N ASP A 143 10.89 15.80 -11.40
CA ASP A 143 10.61 16.89 -12.33
C ASP A 143 9.54 17.86 -11.82
N THR A 144 8.83 17.49 -10.75
CA THR A 144 7.79 18.32 -10.11
C THR A 144 8.23 18.87 -8.77
N TYR A 145 9.02 18.10 -8.01
CA TYR A 145 9.53 18.44 -6.68
C TYR A 145 11.03 18.11 -6.61
N ASP A 146 11.81 19.02 -6.03
CA ASP A 146 13.27 18.90 -5.93
C ASP A 146 13.68 17.98 -4.77
N VAL A 147 12.87 17.95 -3.71
CA VAL A 147 13.15 17.16 -2.50
C VAL A 147 11.89 16.49 -1.96
N MET A 148 12.08 15.31 -1.39
CA MET A 148 11.05 14.58 -0.64
C MET A 148 11.39 14.60 0.84
N VAL A 149 10.42 15.00 1.66
CA VAL A 149 10.48 14.91 3.13
C VAL A 149 9.53 13.79 3.57
N GLU A 150 10.04 12.85 4.34
CA GLU A 150 9.30 11.68 4.80
C GLU A 150 8.87 11.87 6.27
N GLY A 151 7.58 11.74 6.53
CA GLY A 151 7.03 11.67 7.88
C GLY A 151 7.32 10.33 8.56
N LYS A 152 6.81 10.14 9.77
CA LYS A 152 6.97 8.87 10.50
C LYS A 152 6.26 7.73 9.76
N SER A 153 6.86 6.54 9.84
CA SER A 153 6.31 5.32 9.23
C SER A 153 5.01 4.88 9.92
N VAL A 154 4.22 4.04 9.22
CA VAL A 154 2.98 3.47 9.79
C VAL A 154 3.27 2.71 11.08
N GLN A 155 4.34 1.89 11.09
CA GLN A 155 4.74 1.15 12.28
C GLN A 155 5.09 2.08 13.44
N TRP A 156 5.87 3.14 13.19
CA TRP A 156 6.19 4.13 14.23
C TRP A 156 4.93 4.78 14.81
N LEU A 157 3.97 5.14 13.94
CA LEU A 157 2.69 5.74 14.37
C LEU A 157 1.86 4.76 15.22
N ILE A 158 1.89 3.46 14.92
CA ILE A 158 1.24 2.43 15.76
C ILE A 158 1.94 2.35 17.12
N ASP A 159 3.27 2.22 17.12
CA ASP A 159 4.08 2.06 18.34
C ASP A 159 3.94 3.26 19.30
N HIS A 160 3.66 4.45 18.76
CA HIS A 160 3.49 5.70 19.51
C HIS A 160 2.04 6.12 19.70
N GLN A 161 1.07 5.21 19.50
CA GLN A 161 -0.35 5.47 19.76
C GLN A 161 -0.88 6.69 18.98
N ARG A 162 -0.46 6.80 17.72
CA ARG A 162 -0.96 7.76 16.72
C ARG A 162 -1.75 7.07 15.61
N LEU A 163 -1.60 5.76 15.48
CA LEU A 163 -2.52 4.86 14.77
C LEU A 163 -2.86 3.65 15.66
N ALA A 164 -4.04 3.08 15.43
CA ALA A 164 -4.39 1.77 15.99
C ALA A 164 -3.65 0.66 15.21
N ASP A 165 -3.22 -0.39 15.92
CA ASP A 165 -2.73 -1.61 15.27
C ASP A 165 -3.88 -2.31 14.53
N CYS A 166 -3.59 -3.29 13.67
CA CYS A 166 -4.62 -4.01 12.94
C CYS A 166 -4.39 -5.52 12.80
N ARG A 167 -5.50 -6.27 12.84
CA ARG A 167 -5.58 -7.67 12.39
C ARG A 167 -6.04 -7.70 10.95
N TYR A 168 -5.31 -8.41 10.10
CA TYR A 168 -5.57 -8.47 8.67
C TYR A 168 -6.01 -9.88 8.29
N TYR A 169 -7.22 -10.02 7.76
CA TYR A 169 -7.78 -11.29 7.35
C TYR A 169 -7.96 -11.32 5.83
N SER A 170 -7.49 -12.38 5.17
CA SER A 170 -7.62 -12.51 3.73
C SER A 170 -7.54 -13.96 3.28
N LEU A 171 -7.91 -14.19 2.02
CA LEU A 171 -7.66 -15.46 1.35
C LEU A 171 -6.16 -15.63 1.05
N LEU A 172 -5.68 -16.86 1.18
CA LEU A 172 -4.31 -17.20 0.79
C LEU A 172 -4.14 -17.20 -0.72
N ALA A 173 -5.18 -17.44 -1.51
CA ALA A 173 -5.18 -17.32 -2.95
C ALA A 173 -6.61 -17.18 -3.48
N ILE A 174 -6.75 -16.45 -4.58
CA ILE A 174 -7.97 -16.41 -5.39
C ILE A 174 -7.59 -16.63 -6.86
N ASP A 175 -8.51 -17.16 -7.66
CA ASP A 175 -8.30 -17.15 -9.10
C ASP A 175 -8.46 -15.74 -9.66
N THR A 176 -7.37 -15.17 -10.17
CA THR A 176 -7.35 -13.86 -10.81
C THR A 176 -7.22 -13.96 -12.33
N SER A 177 -7.31 -15.17 -12.91
CA SER A 177 -7.11 -15.42 -14.34
C SER A 177 -8.01 -14.56 -15.24
N LYS A 178 -9.22 -14.27 -14.76
CA LYS A 178 -10.24 -13.48 -15.49
C LYS A 178 -10.10 -11.98 -15.31
N LEU A 179 -9.27 -11.49 -14.37
CA LEU A 179 -9.12 -10.06 -14.12
C LEU A 179 -8.42 -9.36 -15.29
N LYS A 180 -9.08 -8.35 -15.85
CA LYS A 180 -8.59 -7.56 -16.98
C LYS A 180 -8.39 -6.12 -16.55
N THR A 181 -7.40 -5.44 -17.12
CA THR A 181 -7.12 -4.03 -16.79
C THR A 181 -7.41 -3.09 -17.95
N ARG A 182 -7.94 -1.91 -17.61
CA ARG A 182 -8.06 -0.75 -18.51
C ARG A 182 -7.60 0.49 -17.76
N ASN A 183 -6.80 1.34 -18.42
CA ASN A 183 -6.20 2.53 -17.80
C ASN A 183 -5.45 2.23 -16.49
N GLY A 184 -4.86 1.03 -16.41
CA GLY A 184 -4.07 0.60 -15.27
C GLY A 184 -4.86 -0.07 -14.12
N GLU A 185 -6.17 0.12 -14.04
CA GLU A 185 -7.01 -0.51 -13.00
C GLU A 185 -7.82 -1.68 -13.55
N TYR A 186 -8.26 -2.59 -12.68
CA TYR A 186 -9.16 -3.69 -13.07
C TYR A 186 -10.53 -3.17 -13.52
N THR A 187 -11.12 -3.80 -14.54
CA THR A 187 -12.46 -3.42 -15.02
C THR A 187 -13.54 -4.09 -14.19
N ASN A 188 -14.62 -3.36 -13.87
CA ASN A 188 -15.75 -3.89 -13.09
C ASN A 188 -16.29 -5.21 -13.68
N SER A 189 -16.47 -5.27 -15.00
CA SER A 189 -16.90 -6.48 -15.70
C SER A 189 -16.01 -7.70 -15.44
N SER A 190 -14.69 -7.51 -15.38
CA SER A 190 -13.76 -8.60 -15.13
C SER A 190 -13.73 -9.03 -13.66
N ILE A 191 -14.02 -8.11 -12.75
CA ILE A 191 -14.15 -8.37 -11.32
C ILE A 191 -15.42 -9.19 -11.09
N ASP A 192 -16.54 -8.80 -11.69
CA ASP A 192 -17.80 -9.55 -11.64
C ASP A 192 -17.63 -10.99 -12.18
N GLU A 193 -16.91 -11.15 -13.29
CA GLU A 193 -16.63 -12.46 -13.90
C GLU A 193 -15.69 -13.33 -13.05
N ALA A 194 -14.69 -12.71 -12.41
CA ALA A 194 -13.70 -13.40 -11.58
C ALA A 194 -14.26 -13.84 -10.23
N PHE A 195 -15.12 -13.01 -9.63
CA PHE A 195 -15.50 -13.17 -8.24
C PHE A 195 -16.97 -13.53 -8.02
N GLY A 196 -17.86 -13.21 -8.97
CA GLY A 196 -19.24 -13.69 -9.01
C GLY A 196 -20.05 -13.51 -7.71
N LYS A 197 -21.25 -14.11 -7.64
CA LYS A 197 -22.12 -14.05 -6.45
C LYS A 197 -21.56 -14.76 -5.20
N ALA A 198 -20.55 -15.63 -5.35
CA ALA A 198 -20.03 -16.46 -4.27
C ALA A 198 -19.33 -15.66 -3.16
N ILE A 199 -18.66 -14.54 -3.48
CA ILE A 199 -18.02 -13.70 -2.45
C ILE A 199 -19.04 -13.03 -1.54
N TYR A 200 -20.24 -12.73 -2.04
CA TYR A 200 -21.18 -11.83 -1.36
C TYR A 200 -21.73 -12.43 -0.04
N GLY A 201 -22.22 -13.68 -0.08
CA GLY A 201 -22.67 -14.40 1.11
C GLY A 201 -21.58 -14.68 2.15
N ASP A 202 -20.31 -14.73 1.73
CA ASP A 202 -19.17 -14.90 2.63
C ASP A 202 -18.87 -13.60 3.40
N VAL A 203 -19.05 -12.41 2.82
CA VAL A 203 -18.67 -11.14 3.48
C VAL A 203 -19.43 -10.91 4.77
N VAL A 204 -20.74 -11.12 4.80
CA VAL A 204 -21.57 -10.94 6.00
C VAL A 204 -21.16 -11.94 7.09
N ARG A 205 -20.89 -13.20 6.71
CA ARG A 205 -20.41 -14.24 7.63
C ARG A 205 -19.05 -13.87 8.22
N GLU A 206 -18.10 -13.47 7.40
CA GLU A 206 -16.76 -13.07 7.84
C GLU A 206 -16.80 -11.84 8.74
N TYR A 207 -17.66 -10.85 8.42
CA TYR A 207 -17.90 -9.71 9.29
C TYR A 207 -18.42 -10.14 10.66
N ARG A 208 -19.47 -10.96 10.74
CA ARG A 208 -19.99 -11.47 12.03
C ARG A 208 -18.93 -12.25 12.80
N LYS A 209 -18.17 -13.11 12.12
CA LYS A 209 -17.14 -13.93 12.78
C LYS A 209 -16.03 -13.08 13.40
N ARG A 210 -15.67 -11.95 12.78
CA ARG A 210 -14.44 -11.21 13.10
C ARG A 210 -14.67 -9.86 13.76
N ALA A 211 -15.85 -9.26 13.58
CA ALA A 211 -16.12 -7.91 14.03
C ALA A 211 -17.62 -7.61 14.22
N ASP A 212 -18.42 -8.57 14.68
CA ASP A 212 -19.86 -8.37 14.88
C ASP A 212 -20.18 -7.13 15.74
N GLY A 213 -21.23 -6.40 15.37
CA GLY A 213 -21.66 -5.16 16.01
C GLY A 213 -20.72 -3.96 15.87
N GLN A 214 -19.52 -4.12 15.30
CA GLN A 214 -18.55 -3.03 15.13
C GLN A 214 -18.81 -2.24 13.85
N GLN A 215 -18.50 -0.94 13.87
CA GLN A 215 -18.70 -0.11 12.69
C GLN A 215 -17.69 -0.44 11.58
N ALA A 216 -18.22 -0.68 10.37
CA ALA A 216 -17.44 -1.07 9.21
C ALA A 216 -17.65 -0.14 8.02
N ILE A 217 -16.58 0.11 7.27
CA ILE A 217 -16.64 0.69 5.93
C ILE A 217 -16.33 -0.40 4.92
N LEU A 218 -17.26 -0.65 4.00
CA LEU A 218 -17.08 -1.59 2.89
C LEU A 218 -16.78 -0.84 1.60
N TYR A 219 -15.69 -1.22 0.94
CA TYR A 219 -15.26 -0.69 -0.34
C TYR A 219 -15.56 -1.68 -1.47
N ALA A 220 -16.59 -1.37 -2.27
CA ALA A 220 -17.00 -2.19 -3.40
C ALA A 220 -16.37 -1.70 -4.72
N HIS A 221 -16.35 -2.56 -5.74
CA HIS A 221 -15.85 -2.23 -7.08
C HIS A 221 -16.88 -1.51 -7.95
N SER A 222 -18.18 -1.70 -7.69
CA SER A 222 -19.27 -1.09 -8.46
C SER A 222 -20.44 -0.66 -7.56
N ILE A 223 -21.28 0.24 -8.06
CA ILE A 223 -22.46 0.75 -7.35
C ILE A 223 -23.43 -0.40 -7.11
N GLU A 224 -23.62 -1.26 -8.11
CA GLU A 224 -24.47 -2.43 -8.08
C GLU A 224 -24.01 -3.41 -6.99
N ALA A 225 -22.70 -3.71 -6.93
CA ALA A 225 -22.14 -4.56 -5.89
C ALA A 225 -22.31 -3.93 -4.50
N SER A 226 -22.05 -2.63 -4.36
CA SER A 226 -22.22 -1.93 -3.09
C SER A 226 -23.65 -1.95 -2.58
N LYS A 227 -24.64 -1.83 -3.48
CA LYS A 227 -26.07 -1.96 -3.13
C LYS A 227 -26.42 -3.40 -2.74
N SER A 228 -25.87 -4.40 -3.45
CA SER A 228 -26.05 -5.81 -3.09
C SER A 228 -25.52 -6.11 -1.69
N PHE A 229 -24.27 -5.72 -1.38
CA PHE A 229 -23.71 -5.90 -0.03
C PHE A 229 -24.58 -5.24 1.03
N SER A 230 -25.01 -4.00 0.81
CA SER A 230 -25.88 -3.31 1.77
C SER A 230 -27.20 -4.04 1.97
N LYS A 231 -27.79 -4.60 0.92
CA LYS A 231 -29.02 -5.41 1.01
C LYS A 231 -28.78 -6.65 1.85
N GLU A 232 -27.69 -7.37 1.61
CA GLU A 232 -27.36 -8.62 2.31
C GLU A 232 -27.07 -8.40 3.80
N PHE A 233 -26.38 -7.31 4.16
CA PHE A 233 -26.22 -6.93 5.57
C PHE A 233 -27.57 -6.66 6.24
N ASN A 234 -28.47 -5.93 5.59
CA ASN A 234 -29.80 -5.65 6.13
C ASN A 234 -30.68 -6.91 6.23
N GLU A 235 -30.62 -7.82 5.25
CA GLU A 235 -31.29 -9.13 5.31
C GLU A 235 -30.75 -9.99 6.46
N ALA A 236 -29.50 -9.80 6.84
CA ALA A 236 -28.89 -10.37 8.03
C ALA A 236 -29.13 -9.54 9.31
N GLY A 237 -30.01 -8.55 9.30
CA GLY A 237 -30.33 -7.73 10.48
C GLY A 237 -29.20 -6.84 10.97
N ILE A 238 -28.25 -6.48 10.10
CA ILE A 238 -27.16 -5.55 10.37
C ILE A 238 -27.45 -4.25 9.61
N GLU A 239 -27.71 -3.17 10.34
CA GLU A 239 -28.04 -1.87 9.76
C GLU A 239 -26.91 -1.40 8.82
N SER A 240 -27.22 -1.33 7.53
CA SER A 240 -26.27 -0.99 6.48
C SER A 240 -26.86 -0.04 5.46
N VAL A 241 -26.04 0.89 4.97
CA VAL A 241 -26.42 1.79 3.88
C VAL A 241 -25.38 1.81 2.76
N HIS A 242 -25.84 2.13 1.55
CA HIS A 242 -24.98 2.41 0.40
C HIS A 242 -24.89 3.92 0.15
N VAL A 243 -23.68 4.42 -0.12
CA VAL A 243 -23.44 5.81 -0.49
C VAL A 243 -22.43 5.90 -1.63
N ASP A 244 -22.71 6.73 -2.63
CA ASP A 244 -21.84 6.96 -3.79
C ASP A 244 -21.76 8.47 -4.16
N SER A 245 -21.11 8.78 -5.29
CA SER A 245 -20.95 10.17 -5.76
C SER A 245 -22.26 10.81 -6.25
N LYS A 246 -23.31 10.02 -6.51
CA LYS A 246 -24.63 10.48 -6.97
C LYS A 246 -25.60 10.67 -5.81
N THR A 247 -25.30 10.17 -4.60
CA THR A 247 -26.11 10.42 -3.41
C THR A 247 -26.23 11.94 -3.17
N PRO A 248 -27.46 12.50 -3.12
CA PRO A 248 -27.70 13.91 -2.84
C PRO A 248 -26.99 14.40 -1.57
N LYS A 249 -26.49 15.64 -1.58
CA LYS A 249 -25.65 16.18 -0.49
C LYS A 249 -26.30 16.07 0.89
N ILE A 250 -27.57 16.49 1.02
CA ILE A 250 -28.31 16.48 2.30
C ILE A 250 -28.49 15.05 2.81
N GLU A 251 -28.85 14.13 1.93
CA GLU A 251 -29.01 12.71 2.26
C GLU A 251 -27.66 12.11 2.69
N ARG A 252 -26.59 12.37 1.93
CA ARG A 252 -25.25 11.93 2.25
C ARG A 252 -24.82 12.41 3.64
N GLU A 253 -25.04 13.69 3.96
CA GLU A 253 -24.72 14.24 5.28
C GLU A 253 -25.47 13.53 6.41
N LYS A 254 -26.78 13.28 6.23
CA LYS A 254 -27.59 12.50 7.17
C LYS A 254 -27.04 11.09 7.37
N LEU A 255 -26.73 10.37 6.28
CA LEU A 255 -26.20 9.00 6.35
C LEU A 255 -24.81 8.96 6.99
N MET A 256 -23.94 9.93 6.67
CA MET A 256 -22.63 10.04 7.32
C MET A 256 -22.77 10.31 8.81
N GLN A 257 -23.77 11.11 9.22
CA GLN A 257 -24.02 11.41 10.61
C GLN A 257 -24.57 10.19 11.36
N GLY A 258 -25.58 9.49 10.81
CA GLY A 258 -26.08 8.24 11.39
C GLY A 258 -25.00 7.15 11.48
N PHE A 259 -24.03 7.13 10.56
CA PHE A 259 -22.84 6.32 10.74
C PHE A 259 -21.98 6.83 11.91
N ARG A 260 -21.64 8.11 12.01
CA ARG A 260 -20.87 8.62 13.18
C ARG A 260 -21.55 8.31 14.52
N ASP A 261 -22.87 8.38 14.57
CA ASP A 261 -23.66 8.15 15.78
C ASP A 261 -23.83 6.66 16.11
N GLY A 262 -23.37 5.77 15.20
CA GLY A 262 -23.39 4.32 15.39
C GLY A 262 -24.75 3.67 15.14
N GLU A 263 -25.73 4.43 14.65
CA GLU A 263 -27.03 3.93 14.18
C GLU A 263 -26.83 3.00 12.99
N ILE A 264 -25.99 3.41 12.04
CA ILE A 264 -25.56 2.60 10.90
C ILE A 264 -24.29 1.83 11.28
N LYS A 265 -24.33 0.50 11.18
CA LYS A 265 -23.16 -0.36 11.46
C LYS A 265 -22.26 -0.52 10.25
N VAL A 266 -22.81 -0.66 9.05
CA VAL A 266 -22.01 -0.87 7.83
C VAL A 266 -22.27 0.21 6.79
N LEU A 267 -21.21 0.88 6.37
CA LEU A 267 -21.25 1.89 5.33
C LEU A 267 -20.61 1.34 4.04
N CYS A 268 -21.44 0.90 3.11
CA CYS A 268 -21.02 0.41 1.81
C CYS A 268 -20.81 1.58 0.84
N ASN A 269 -19.65 1.66 0.19
CA ASN A 269 -19.34 2.77 -0.71
C ASN A 269 -18.55 2.38 -1.97
N VAL A 270 -18.60 3.28 -2.95
CA VAL A 270 -17.79 3.24 -4.17
C VAL A 270 -17.16 4.60 -4.39
N ASP A 271 -15.83 4.65 -4.40
CA ASP A 271 -15.02 5.84 -4.71
C ASP A 271 -15.31 7.11 -3.91
N LEU A 272 -16.11 7.04 -2.84
CA LEU A 272 -16.54 8.21 -2.06
C LEU A 272 -15.67 8.41 -0.82
N ILE A 273 -15.42 7.35 -0.06
CA ILE A 273 -14.82 7.39 1.29
C ILE A 273 -13.32 7.03 1.25
N SER A 274 -12.71 7.16 0.07
CA SER A 274 -11.27 6.91 -0.06
C SER A 274 -10.46 8.06 0.54
N GLU A 275 -11.04 9.26 0.69
CA GLU A 275 -10.40 10.44 1.26
C GLU A 275 -11.38 11.29 2.08
N GLY A 276 -10.87 12.13 2.98
CA GLY A 276 -11.69 13.09 3.73
C GLY A 276 -12.56 12.53 4.87
N PHE A 277 -13.09 11.32 4.81
CA PHE A 277 -13.96 10.84 5.89
C PHE A 277 -13.17 10.42 7.14
N ASP A 278 -13.44 11.04 8.29
CA ASP A 278 -12.83 10.70 9.57
C ASP A 278 -13.89 10.27 10.58
N VAL A 279 -13.82 9.00 10.99
CA VAL A 279 -14.69 8.39 12.01
C VAL A 279 -13.80 7.48 12.84
N PRO A 280 -13.20 8.00 13.94
CA PRO A 280 -12.33 7.20 14.81
C PRO A 280 -13.01 5.96 15.41
N ASP A 281 -14.34 5.96 15.51
CA ASP A 281 -15.12 4.82 16.00
C ASP A 281 -15.24 3.68 14.99
N CYS A 282 -14.97 3.94 13.70
CA CYS A 282 -14.84 2.88 12.72
C CYS A 282 -13.60 2.03 13.02
N SER A 283 -13.83 0.77 13.37
CA SER A 283 -12.79 -0.22 13.67
C SER A 283 -12.64 -1.27 12.58
N VAL A 284 -13.52 -1.32 11.58
CA VAL A 284 -13.50 -2.36 10.55
C VAL A 284 -13.41 -1.78 9.13
N THR A 285 -12.56 -2.38 8.31
CA THR A 285 -12.52 -2.12 6.87
C THR A 285 -12.73 -3.40 6.10
N ILE A 286 -13.68 -3.40 5.17
CA ILE A 286 -13.98 -4.53 4.29
C ILE A 286 -13.59 -4.15 2.86
N LEU A 287 -12.64 -4.87 2.28
CA LEU A 287 -12.15 -4.65 0.92
C LEU A 287 -12.76 -5.70 -0.01
N CYS A 288 -13.76 -5.27 -0.79
CA CYS A 288 -14.39 -6.07 -1.83
C CYS A 288 -13.99 -5.62 -3.25
N ARG A 289 -12.97 -4.75 -3.34
CA ARG A 289 -12.45 -4.22 -4.61
C ARG A 289 -10.99 -4.62 -4.80
N PRO A 290 -10.66 -5.50 -5.77
CA PRO A 290 -9.28 -5.69 -6.17
C PRO A 290 -8.75 -4.38 -6.77
N THR A 291 -7.52 -3.99 -6.44
CA THR A 291 -6.91 -2.78 -7.00
C THR A 291 -5.44 -2.98 -7.34
N LYS A 292 -4.98 -2.38 -8.45
CA LYS A 292 -3.54 -2.23 -8.76
C LYS A 292 -2.94 -0.95 -8.17
N SER A 293 -3.73 -0.08 -7.57
CA SER A 293 -3.29 1.19 -7.01
C SER A 293 -2.89 1.04 -5.54
N LEU A 294 -1.60 1.21 -5.26
CA LEU A 294 -1.10 1.24 -3.88
C LEU A 294 -1.70 2.41 -3.09
N VAL A 295 -1.89 3.55 -3.76
CA VAL A 295 -2.49 4.77 -3.16
C VAL A 295 -3.88 4.43 -2.61
N LEU A 296 -4.73 3.85 -3.46
CA LEU A 296 -6.11 3.52 -3.12
C LEU A 296 -6.15 2.47 -2.01
N TYR A 297 -5.32 1.43 -2.12
CA TYR A 297 -5.23 0.38 -1.11
C TYR A 297 -4.90 0.94 0.28
N LEU A 298 -3.86 1.78 0.41
CA LEU A 298 -3.48 2.34 1.72
C LEU A 298 -4.54 3.32 2.25
N GLN A 299 -5.11 4.16 1.40
CA GLN A 299 -6.18 5.08 1.77
C GLN A 299 -7.44 4.38 2.31
N GLN A 300 -7.78 3.22 1.74
CA GLN A 300 -8.93 2.42 2.15
C GLN A 300 -8.61 1.55 3.38
N SER A 301 -7.58 0.70 3.29
CA SER A 301 -7.22 -0.26 4.34
C SER A 301 -6.89 0.40 5.68
N MET A 302 -6.27 1.59 5.66
CA MET A 302 -5.87 2.29 6.88
C MET A 302 -6.99 3.15 7.48
N ARG A 303 -8.19 3.17 6.91
CA ARG A 303 -9.29 4.02 7.41
C ARG A 303 -9.72 3.61 8.82
N SER A 304 -9.84 2.32 9.08
CA SER A 304 -10.16 1.77 10.41
C SER A 304 -9.04 1.92 11.43
N MET A 305 -7.81 2.21 10.98
CA MET A 305 -6.61 2.33 11.83
C MET A 305 -6.49 3.69 12.54
N ARG A 306 -7.49 4.58 12.44
CA ARG A 306 -7.49 5.85 13.21
C ARG A 306 -7.34 5.56 14.69
N TYR A 307 -6.52 6.30 15.40
CA TYR A 307 -6.23 5.97 16.80
C TYR A 307 -7.46 6.16 17.69
N LYS A 308 -7.68 5.20 18.58
CA LYS A 308 -8.55 5.28 19.75
C LYS A 308 -7.93 4.41 20.84
N PRO A 309 -7.92 4.83 22.12
CA PRO A 309 -7.35 4.02 23.19
C PRO A 309 -7.88 2.59 23.19
N GLY A 310 -6.98 1.62 23.22
CA GLY A 310 -7.32 0.18 23.24
C GLY A 310 -7.86 -0.40 21.93
N LYS A 311 -8.04 0.41 20.87
CA LYS A 311 -8.58 -0.09 19.59
C LYS A 311 -7.54 -0.90 18.83
N VAL A 312 -7.97 -2.06 18.34
CA VAL A 312 -7.29 -2.84 17.29
C VAL A 312 -8.24 -2.91 16.11
N ALA A 313 -7.82 -2.40 14.97
CA ALA A 313 -8.63 -2.42 13.76
C ALA A 313 -8.70 -3.83 13.15
N THR A 314 -9.80 -4.13 12.47
CA THR A 314 -10.00 -5.36 11.71
C THR A 314 -10.09 -5.04 10.22
N ILE A 315 -9.20 -5.61 9.41
CA ILE A 315 -9.23 -5.46 7.96
C ILE A 315 -9.61 -6.82 7.36
N ILE A 316 -10.72 -6.84 6.62
CA ILE A 316 -11.27 -8.01 5.93
C ILE A 316 -11.03 -7.81 4.43
N ASP A 317 -10.03 -8.48 3.88
CA ASP A 317 -9.63 -8.39 2.47
C ASP A 317 -10.10 -9.61 1.68
N CYS A 318 -11.28 -9.48 1.07
CA CYS A 318 -11.95 -10.55 0.31
C CYS A 318 -11.34 -10.77 -1.09
N VAL A 319 -10.37 -9.94 -1.48
CA VAL A 319 -9.88 -9.83 -2.87
C VAL A 319 -8.35 -9.87 -2.97
N VAL A 320 -7.68 -10.26 -1.87
CA VAL A 320 -6.25 -10.59 -1.83
C VAL A 320 -5.37 -9.42 -2.28
N ASN A 321 -5.77 -8.19 -1.95
CA ASN A 321 -5.00 -6.98 -2.21
C ASN A 321 -3.61 -7.02 -1.56
N TRP A 322 -3.47 -7.68 -0.40
CA TRP A 322 -2.20 -7.80 0.32
C TRP A 322 -1.08 -8.48 -0.50
N LYS A 323 -1.42 -9.38 -1.45
CA LYS A 323 -0.39 -10.00 -2.30
C LYS A 323 0.25 -9.02 -3.28
N ILE A 324 -0.50 -8.01 -3.70
CA ILE A 324 -0.02 -6.98 -4.61
C ILE A 324 0.70 -5.88 -3.81
N HIS A 325 0.10 -5.46 -2.69
CA HIS A 325 0.50 -4.24 -1.99
C HIS A 325 1.27 -4.47 -0.70
N SER A 326 1.42 -5.71 -0.24
CA SER A 326 1.80 -6.04 1.15
C SER A 326 0.74 -5.61 2.17
N LEU A 327 1.01 -5.82 3.46
CA LEU A 327 0.15 -5.35 4.55
C LEU A 327 0.27 -3.83 4.73
N PRO A 328 -0.75 -3.12 5.28
CA PRO A 328 -0.79 -1.65 5.32
C PRO A 328 0.37 -0.99 6.08
N TYR A 329 0.90 -1.67 7.10
CA TYR A 329 2.04 -1.20 7.90
C TYR A 329 3.40 -1.62 7.33
N THR A 330 3.43 -2.30 6.18
CA THR A 330 4.68 -2.77 5.58
C THR A 330 5.50 -1.58 5.06
N PRO A 331 6.79 -1.46 5.41
CA PRO A 331 7.62 -0.38 4.88
C PRO A 331 7.76 -0.45 3.35
N HIS A 332 7.64 0.70 2.71
CA HIS A 332 7.90 0.90 1.29
C HIS A 332 9.12 1.78 1.09
N ASN A 333 9.81 1.61 -0.05
CA ASN A 333 10.94 2.45 -0.40
C ASN A 333 10.44 3.74 -1.09
N TRP A 334 9.95 4.69 -0.29
CA TRP A 334 9.40 5.96 -0.80
C TRP A 334 10.40 6.75 -1.63
N LYS A 335 11.69 6.74 -1.25
CA LYS A 335 12.76 7.38 -2.03
C LYS A 335 12.87 6.81 -3.45
N ALA A 336 12.78 5.48 -3.60
CA ALA A 336 12.79 4.85 -4.92
C ALA A 336 11.55 5.19 -5.76
N TYR A 337 10.36 5.25 -5.13
CA TYR A 337 9.15 5.64 -5.85
C TYR A 337 9.16 7.11 -6.25
N PHE A 338 9.67 7.99 -5.37
CA PHE A 338 9.89 9.41 -5.65
C PHE A 338 10.85 9.62 -6.81
N LYS A 339 11.98 8.91 -6.84
CA LYS A 339 12.92 8.95 -7.98
C LYS A 339 12.32 8.41 -9.28
N GLY A 340 11.43 7.42 -9.17
CA GLY A 340 10.84 6.75 -10.33
C GLY A 340 11.75 5.69 -10.96
N GLY A 341 11.32 5.13 -12.09
CA GLY A 341 12.05 4.10 -12.83
C GLY A 341 12.07 2.73 -12.15
N TRP A 342 11.27 2.53 -11.10
CA TRP A 342 11.18 1.27 -10.37
C TRP A 342 10.45 0.18 -11.15
N LYS A 343 9.61 0.55 -12.13
CA LYS A 343 9.14 -0.38 -13.16
C LYS A 343 10.23 -0.53 -14.21
N LYS A 344 11.07 -1.57 -14.07
CA LYS A 344 11.96 -1.98 -15.16
C LYS A 344 11.12 -2.49 -16.33
N ALA A 345 11.50 -2.10 -17.56
CA ALA A 345 11.07 -2.87 -18.73
C ALA A 345 11.46 -4.33 -18.51
N ARG A 346 10.57 -5.28 -18.84
CA ARG A 346 10.92 -6.71 -18.81
C ARG A 346 12.09 -6.91 -19.79
N LYS A 347 13.32 -6.96 -19.27
CA LYS A 347 14.39 -7.66 -19.97
C LYS A 347 14.06 -9.13 -19.87
N SER A 348 13.95 -9.79 -21.02
CA SER A 348 13.95 -11.25 -21.12
C SER A 348 15.34 -11.75 -20.75
N ASP A 349 15.70 -11.65 -19.48
CA ASP A 349 16.84 -12.40 -18.98
C ASP A 349 16.31 -13.83 -18.82
N ASN A 350 16.79 -14.75 -19.66
CA ASN A 350 16.58 -16.19 -19.55
C ASN A 350 17.20 -16.67 -18.22
N ILE A 351 16.50 -16.42 -17.11
CA ILE A 351 16.80 -17.03 -15.83
C ILE A 351 16.25 -18.45 -15.93
N ILE A 352 17.13 -19.44 -15.86
CA ILE A 352 16.74 -20.85 -15.74
C ILE A 352 15.95 -20.97 -14.42
N GLN A 353 14.64 -21.16 -14.54
CA GLN A 353 13.75 -21.36 -13.40
C GLN A 353 13.80 -22.84 -13.03
N ALA A 354 14.08 -23.13 -11.76
CA ALA A 354 14.16 -24.47 -11.20
C ALA A 354 13.13 -24.66 -10.07
N LYS A 355 12.61 -25.88 -9.94
CA LYS A 355 11.74 -26.38 -8.87
C LYS A 355 12.50 -27.41 -8.02
N GLN A 356 12.08 -27.59 -6.78
CA GLN A 356 12.59 -28.63 -5.90
C GLN A 356 11.65 -29.84 -5.92
N CYS A 357 12.20 -31.05 -5.95
CA CYS A 357 11.48 -32.29 -5.74
C CYS A 357 11.03 -32.37 -4.27
N PRO A 358 9.74 -32.55 -3.98
CA PRO A 358 9.25 -32.57 -2.60
C PRO A 358 9.72 -33.81 -1.84
N GLU A 359 9.89 -34.95 -2.50
CA GLU A 359 10.32 -36.19 -1.84
C GLU A 359 11.81 -36.20 -1.52
N CYS A 360 12.65 -35.98 -2.54
CA CYS A 360 14.10 -36.16 -2.40
C CYS A 360 14.87 -34.84 -2.33
N SER A 361 14.18 -33.69 -2.39
CA SER A 361 14.76 -32.35 -2.36
C SER A 361 15.71 -32.00 -3.52
N ALA A 362 15.78 -32.83 -4.56
CA ALA A 362 16.56 -32.55 -5.76
C ALA A 362 16.01 -31.34 -6.54
N MET A 363 16.90 -30.51 -7.11
CA MET A 363 16.51 -29.35 -7.91
C MET A 363 16.41 -29.72 -9.39
N TRP A 364 15.29 -29.35 -10.03
CA TRP A 364 14.95 -29.68 -11.41
C TRP A 364 14.52 -28.45 -12.21
N PRO A 365 14.70 -28.40 -13.54
CA PRO A 365 14.10 -27.37 -14.37
C PRO A 365 12.57 -27.39 -14.27
N LEU A 366 11.90 -26.24 -14.43
CA LEU A 366 10.43 -26.18 -14.35
C LEU A 366 9.74 -27.17 -15.31
N ILE A 367 10.31 -27.39 -16.50
CA ILE A 367 9.74 -28.23 -17.56
C ILE A 367 9.84 -29.74 -17.29
N GLN A 368 10.65 -30.14 -16.29
CA GLN A 368 10.86 -31.55 -15.96
C GLN A 368 9.53 -32.20 -15.55
N SER A 369 9.06 -33.22 -16.25
CA SER A 369 7.79 -33.89 -15.91
C SER A 369 7.95 -34.94 -14.83
N VAL A 370 9.11 -35.58 -14.68
CA VAL A 370 9.35 -36.61 -13.66
C VAL A 370 10.72 -36.42 -13.01
N CYS A 371 10.85 -36.68 -11.72
CA CYS A 371 12.11 -36.66 -10.99
C CYS A 371 12.95 -37.86 -11.40
N ASP A 372 14.04 -37.65 -12.15
CA ASP A 372 14.91 -38.76 -12.58
C ASP A 372 15.61 -39.48 -11.41
N LEU A 373 15.53 -38.97 -10.17
CA LEU A 373 16.21 -39.54 -9.01
C LEU A 373 15.32 -40.47 -8.18
N CYS A 374 14.06 -40.11 -7.96
CA CYS A 374 13.14 -40.93 -7.15
C CYS A 374 11.89 -41.36 -7.91
N GLY A 375 11.74 -40.97 -9.18
CA GLY A 375 10.57 -41.27 -9.98
C GLY A 375 9.35 -40.40 -9.67
N TYR A 376 9.46 -39.43 -8.75
CA TYR A 376 8.36 -38.52 -8.42
C TYR A 376 7.86 -37.76 -9.66
N ASP A 377 6.62 -38.01 -10.06
CA ASP A 377 6.00 -37.37 -11.20
C ASP A 377 5.62 -35.92 -10.87
N PHE A 378 6.30 -34.96 -11.49
CA PHE A 378 5.94 -33.54 -11.45
C PHE A 378 4.73 -33.19 -12.33
N GLY A 379 4.36 -34.09 -13.24
CA GLY A 379 3.16 -34.10 -14.06
C GLY A 379 1.91 -34.43 -13.25
N GLU A 380 2.04 -35.13 -12.12
CA GLU A 380 1.09 -35.08 -11.00
C GLU A 380 1.32 -33.82 -10.14
N ARG A 381 1.50 -32.67 -10.79
CA ARG A 381 0.57 -31.62 -10.42
C ARG A 381 -0.69 -31.91 -11.21
N GLU A 382 -1.56 -32.68 -10.57
CA GLU A 382 -2.83 -32.10 -10.18
C GLU A 382 -2.85 -30.62 -10.60
N GLN A 383 -3.48 -30.35 -11.75
CA GLN A 383 -4.72 -29.60 -11.62
C GLN A 383 -5.42 -30.19 -10.40
N ALA A 384 -5.00 -29.74 -9.22
CA ALA A 384 -5.95 -29.44 -8.21
C ALA A 384 -6.84 -28.50 -9.03
N GLU A 385 -7.94 -29.05 -9.55
CA GLU A 385 -9.23 -28.48 -9.24
C GLU A 385 -8.96 -27.77 -7.94
N LYS A 386 -8.85 -26.44 -8.02
CA LYS A 386 -8.96 -25.64 -6.83
C LYS A 386 -10.33 -26.07 -6.36
N GLU A 387 -10.37 -27.14 -5.55
CA GLU A 387 -11.49 -27.46 -4.72
C GLU A 387 -11.82 -26.09 -4.19
N ARG A 388 -13.07 -25.69 -4.40
CA ARG A 388 -13.62 -24.63 -3.60
C ARG A 388 -13.53 -25.18 -2.17
N ILE A 389 -12.33 -25.10 -1.57
CA ILE A 389 -12.18 -24.86 -0.15
C ILE A 389 -13.08 -23.66 0.00
N GLU A 390 -14.24 -23.84 0.64
CA GLU A 390 -15.05 -22.73 1.10
C GLU A 390 -14.07 -21.77 1.74
N ALA A 391 -13.78 -20.67 1.03
CA ALA A 391 -12.49 -20.04 1.17
C ALA A 391 -12.61 -19.14 2.40
N GLU A 392 -12.34 -19.72 3.58
CA GLU A 392 -12.39 -18.97 4.82
C GLU A 392 -11.22 -17.99 4.85
N LEU A 393 -11.48 -16.75 5.28
CA LEU A 393 -10.41 -15.77 5.45
C LEU A 393 -9.54 -16.19 6.63
N VAL A 394 -8.23 -16.29 6.43
CA VAL A 394 -7.28 -16.54 7.50
C VAL A 394 -6.59 -15.25 7.93
N GLU A 395 -6.12 -15.20 9.17
CA GLU A 395 -5.31 -14.07 9.64
C GLU A 395 -3.93 -14.12 8.98
N ILE A 396 -3.57 -13.05 8.26
CA ILE A 396 -2.24 -12.87 7.69
C ILE A 396 -1.33 -12.31 8.78
N LYS A 397 -0.66 -13.21 9.51
CA LYS A 397 0.21 -12.83 10.63
C LYS A 397 1.44 -12.06 10.15
N ARG A 398 1.75 -10.97 10.85
CA ARG A 398 2.89 -10.07 10.55
C ARG A 398 4.22 -10.83 10.40
N GLN A 399 4.51 -11.75 11.32
CA GLN A 399 5.77 -12.50 11.35
C GLN A 399 5.89 -13.46 10.16
N GLU A 400 4.83 -14.18 9.84
CA GLU A 400 4.78 -15.11 8.71
C GLU A 400 4.88 -14.34 7.39
N PHE A 401 4.21 -13.19 7.28
CA PHE A 401 4.31 -12.31 6.13
C PHE A 401 5.72 -11.74 5.93
N GLN A 402 6.37 -11.24 6.99
CA GLN A 402 7.75 -10.76 6.93
C GLN A 402 8.72 -11.86 6.51
N LEU A 403 8.52 -13.08 7.00
CA LEU A 403 9.30 -14.24 6.61
C LEU A 403 9.16 -14.53 5.11
N MET A 404 7.91 -14.63 4.61
CA MET A 404 7.64 -14.86 3.18
C MET A 404 8.23 -13.75 2.30
N ARG A 405 8.08 -12.48 2.69
CA ARG A 405 8.64 -11.34 1.96
C ARG A 405 10.17 -11.41 1.90
N THR A 406 10.81 -11.70 3.03
CA THR A 406 12.28 -11.83 3.10
C THR A 406 12.77 -13.00 2.25
N ALA A 407 12.03 -14.12 2.22
CA ALA A 407 12.35 -15.27 1.38
C ALA A 407 12.27 -14.94 -0.12
N GLY A 408 11.32 -14.09 -0.52
CA GLY A 408 11.12 -13.64 -1.90
C GLY A 408 12.12 -12.58 -2.40
N CYS A 409 12.90 -11.95 -1.52
CA CYS A 409 13.90 -10.97 -1.92
C CYS A 409 15.00 -11.61 -2.79
N LYS A 410 15.53 -10.86 -3.76
CA LYS A 410 16.71 -11.27 -4.53
C LYS A 410 17.96 -11.05 -3.68
N TYR A 411 18.95 -11.93 -3.85
CA TYR A 411 20.27 -11.69 -3.28
C TYR A 411 20.93 -10.48 -3.97
N GLY A 412 21.63 -9.68 -3.17
CA GLY A 412 22.37 -8.48 -3.58
C GLY A 412 23.86 -8.59 -3.23
N SER A 413 24.53 -7.46 -3.09
CA SER A 413 25.96 -7.41 -2.73
C SER A 413 26.23 -7.49 -1.23
N ASP A 414 25.23 -7.25 -0.39
CA ASP A 414 25.35 -7.27 1.07
C ASP A 414 25.21 -8.70 1.61
N LEU A 415 26.29 -9.23 2.20
CA LEU A 415 26.33 -10.57 2.75
C LEU A 415 25.36 -10.78 3.91
N SER A 416 25.20 -9.79 4.79
CA SER A 416 24.31 -9.87 5.94
C SER A 416 22.85 -9.98 5.49
N GLN A 417 22.45 -9.14 4.53
CA GLN A 417 21.12 -9.21 3.93
C GLN A 417 20.89 -10.55 3.23
N ASN A 418 21.89 -11.02 2.46
CA ASN A 418 21.80 -12.33 1.80
C ASN A 418 21.67 -13.46 2.82
N TRP A 419 22.35 -13.38 3.95
CA TRP A 419 22.19 -14.37 5.00
C TRP A 419 20.77 -14.41 5.59
N GLN A 420 20.17 -13.23 5.85
CA GLN A 420 18.77 -13.16 6.29
C GLN A 420 17.80 -13.75 5.26
N ILE A 421 17.99 -13.44 3.97
CA ILE A 421 17.21 -14.02 2.86
C ILE A 421 17.35 -15.55 2.83
N ALA A 422 18.57 -16.07 2.99
CA ALA A 422 18.81 -17.51 2.99
C ALA A 422 18.10 -18.23 4.16
N LYS A 423 18.16 -17.65 5.37
CA LYS A 423 17.41 -18.15 6.53
C LYS A 423 15.92 -18.14 6.30
N ALA A 424 15.39 -17.05 5.73
CA ALA A 424 13.97 -16.95 5.43
C ALA A 424 13.53 -17.99 4.40
N ARG A 425 14.27 -18.16 3.30
CA ARG A 425 13.99 -19.19 2.28
C ARG A 425 14.03 -20.61 2.84
N ALA A 426 15.01 -20.91 3.68
CA ALA A 426 15.11 -22.23 4.32
C ALA A 426 13.92 -22.50 5.25
N LYS A 427 13.41 -21.48 5.96
CA LYS A 427 12.24 -21.63 6.82
C LYS A 427 10.93 -21.77 6.02
N VAL A 428 10.83 -21.16 4.85
CA VAL A 428 9.62 -21.22 3.99
C VAL A 428 9.60 -22.46 3.10
N ASN A 429 10.73 -22.80 2.47
CA ASN A 429 10.82 -23.88 1.48
C ASN A 429 11.40 -25.18 2.05
N GLY A 430 11.85 -25.17 3.31
CA GLY A 430 12.67 -26.22 3.90
C GLY A 430 14.15 -26.12 3.50
N GLY A 431 14.97 -26.96 4.14
CA GLY A 431 16.41 -27.04 3.90
C GLY A 431 17.27 -26.23 4.87
N LYS A 432 18.58 -26.16 4.59
CA LYS A 432 19.57 -25.51 5.46
C LYS A 432 19.98 -24.14 4.90
N PRO A 433 19.91 -23.05 5.69
CA PRO A 433 20.24 -21.70 5.22
C PRO A 433 21.61 -21.57 4.57
N LEU A 434 22.64 -22.24 5.11
CA LEU A 434 24.01 -22.19 4.58
C LEU A 434 24.08 -22.69 3.13
N TYR A 435 23.36 -23.76 2.82
CA TYR A 435 23.34 -24.35 1.47
C TYR A 435 22.61 -23.42 0.49
N THR A 436 21.48 -22.84 0.91
CA THR A 436 20.75 -21.84 0.11
C THR A 436 21.62 -20.62 -0.20
N LEU A 437 22.41 -20.16 0.77
CA LEU A 437 23.35 -19.04 0.59
C LEU A 437 24.50 -19.40 -0.36
N LEU A 438 25.13 -20.56 -0.15
CA LEU A 438 26.26 -21.01 -0.97
C LEU A 438 25.85 -21.27 -2.42
N PHE A 439 24.64 -21.75 -2.68
CA PHE A 439 24.09 -21.87 -4.03
C PHE A 439 24.10 -20.54 -4.80
N TYR A 440 24.10 -19.39 -4.12
CA TYR A 440 24.22 -18.10 -4.78
C TYR A 440 25.67 -17.71 -5.09
N TYR A 441 26.57 -17.88 -4.12
CA TYR A 441 27.96 -17.41 -4.23
C TYR A 441 28.89 -18.36 -4.98
N VAL A 442 28.74 -19.67 -4.80
CA VAL A 442 29.61 -20.67 -5.43
C VAL A 442 29.53 -20.56 -6.96
N GLY A 443 30.65 -20.35 -7.64
CA GLY A 443 30.68 -20.23 -9.11
C GLY A 443 30.11 -18.92 -9.68
N ASN A 444 29.67 -17.97 -8.84
CA ASN A 444 29.23 -16.65 -9.31
C ASN A 444 30.40 -15.66 -9.31
N ALA A 445 31.14 -15.60 -10.43
CA ALA A 445 32.35 -14.79 -10.56
C ALA A 445 32.15 -13.29 -10.28
N LYS A 446 30.91 -12.78 -10.39
CA LYS A 446 30.56 -11.37 -10.17
C LYS A 446 30.30 -11.01 -8.71
N MET A 447 30.11 -12.00 -7.83
CA MET A 447 29.76 -11.81 -6.41
C MET A 447 30.80 -12.49 -5.53
N ARG A 448 32.03 -11.95 -5.51
CA ARG A 448 33.11 -12.48 -4.67
C ARG A 448 32.95 -12.01 -3.23
N VAL A 449 32.71 -12.96 -2.34
CA VAL A 449 32.75 -12.81 -0.88
C VAL A 449 33.72 -13.87 -0.37
N SER A 450 34.55 -13.54 0.61
CA SER A 450 35.52 -14.50 1.14
C SER A 450 34.84 -15.61 1.94
N ASP A 451 35.45 -16.79 1.96
CA ASP A 451 34.97 -17.95 2.72
C ASP A 451 34.88 -17.62 4.21
N ASP A 452 35.92 -16.94 4.73
CA ASP A 452 36.00 -16.52 6.12
C ASP A 452 34.88 -15.54 6.49
N ASP A 453 34.49 -14.64 5.58
CA ASP A 453 33.35 -13.75 5.80
C ASP A 453 32.03 -14.52 5.90
N ILE A 454 31.84 -15.54 5.07
CA ILE A 454 30.64 -16.39 5.13
C ILE A 454 30.64 -17.21 6.43
N ILE A 455 31.77 -17.81 6.81
CA ILE A 455 31.91 -18.56 8.06
C ILE A 455 31.58 -17.66 9.24
N ARG A 456 32.19 -16.47 9.33
CA ARG A 456 31.94 -15.49 10.39
C ARG A 456 30.49 -15.02 10.43
N MET A 457 29.87 -14.73 9.29
CA MET A 457 28.48 -14.27 9.21
C MET A 457 27.48 -15.35 9.63
N THR A 458 27.76 -16.61 9.26
CA THR A 458 26.84 -17.73 9.51
C THR A 458 27.06 -18.38 10.87
N GLY A 459 28.24 -18.22 11.47
CA GLY A 459 28.62 -18.81 12.75
C GLY A 459 28.86 -20.32 12.72
N VAL A 460 28.90 -20.92 11.52
CA VAL A 460 29.14 -22.36 11.36
C VAL A 460 30.63 -22.69 11.49
N SER A 461 30.96 -23.93 11.83
CA SER A 461 32.37 -24.36 11.87
C SER A 461 32.99 -24.40 10.47
N SER A 462 34.31 -24.18 10.36
CA SER A 462 35.02 -24.29 9.08
C SER A 462 34.83 -25.67 8.44
N ARG A 463 34.75 -26.75 9.24
CA ARG A 463 34.49 -28.11 8.74
C ARG A 463 33.10 -28.22 8.11
N GLU A 464 32.07 -27.69 8.76
CA GLU A 464 30.71 -27.70 8.24
C GLU A 464 30.60 -26.88 6.95
N TYR A 465 31.21 -25.70 6.92
CA TYR A 465 31.28 -24.86 5.73
C TYR A 465 31.92 -25.60 4.54
N GLN A 466 33.08 -26.22 4.73
CA GLN A 466 33.79 -26.93 3.66
C GLN A 466 32.97 -28.11 3.11
N ASN A 467 32.26 -28.83 3.97
CA ASN A 467 31.35 -29.90 3.54
C ASN A 467 30.18 -29.35 2.70
N ALA A 468 29.55 -28.27 3.15
CA ALA A 468 28.45 -27.64 2.42
C ALA A 468 28.90 -27.09 1.07
N ARG A 469 30.07 -26.43 1.02
CA ARG A 469 30.64 -25.88 -0.21
C ARG A 469 30.94 -26.95 -1.24
N LYS A 470 31.67 -28.01 -0.87
CA LYS A 470 31.97 -29.15 -1.76
C LYS A 470 30.71 -29.78 -2.34
N TRP A 471 29.67 -29.91 -1.51
CA TRP A 471 28.38 -30.42 -1.97
C TRP A 471 27.73 -29.49 -3.00
N VAL A 472 27.68 -28.18 -2.75
CA VAL A 472 27.10 -27.20 -3.69
C VAL A 472 27.87 -27.14 -5.01
N GLU A 473 29.21 -27.14 -4.97
CA GLU A 473 30.08 -27.18 -6.16
C GLU A 473 29.76 -28.40 -7.03
N LYS A 474 29.64 -29.58 -6.42
CA LYS A 474 29.26 -30.82 -7.12
C LYS A 474 27.88 -30.72 -7.76
N GLN A 475 26.89 -30.11 -7.10
CA GLN A 475 25.55 -29.94 -7.66
C GLN A 475 25.53 -28.95 -8.83
N LYS A 476 26.23 -27.81 -8.72
CA LYS A 476 26.28 -26.83 -9.81
C LYS A 476 26.95 -27.39 -11.06
N ASN A 477 28.04 -28.14 -10.90
CA ASN A 477 28.72 -28.76 -12.04
C ASN A 477 27.77 -29.71 -12.81
N LYS A 478 26.96 -30.50 -12.10
CA LYS A 478 25.95 -31.37 -12.74
C LYS A 478 24.90 -30.58 -13.54
N ILE A 479 24.48 -29.42 -13.04
CA ILE A 479 23.51 -28.54 -13.72
C ILE A 479 24.15 -27.97 -15.00
N ILE A 480 25.40 -27.51 -14.93
CA ILE A 480 26.11 -26.90 -16.08
C ILE A 480 26.38 -27.93 -17.18
N THR A 481 26.75 -29.17 -16.85
CA THR A 481 27.04 -30.21 -17.86
C THR A 481 25.81 -30.79 -18.58
N ARG A 482 24.59 -30.47 -18.14
CA ARG A 482 23.33 -30.93 -18.76
C ARG A 482 22.70 -29.88 -19.70
N TYR A 483 23.34 -28.72 -19.86
CA TYR A 483 22.96 -27.63 -20.76
C TYR A 483 24.16 -27.22 -21.60
#